data_AF-A0A7K2X4R5-F1
#
_entry.id   AF-A0A7K2X4R5-F1
#
_cell.length_a   1.000
_cell.length_b   1.000
_cell.length_c   1.000
_cell.angle_alpha   90.00
_cell.angle_beta   90.00
_cell.angle_gamma   90.00
#
_symmetry.space_group_name_H-M   'P 1'
#
loop_
_entity.id
_entity.type
_entity.pdbx_description
1 polymer ?
#
loop_
_entity_poly.entity_id
_entity_poly.type
_entity_poly.pdbx_seq_one_letter_code
_entity_poly.pdbx_strand_id
1 'polypeptide(L)'
;MSLISTLARMEAVESGRAQPLATVRHRRVSERPLVLVPLTTAGEAGAPLGALVGTDREEPRLLVVPQPRDRDLRFAFLADLAEEVLPYVDAFTDVVELVERNETDAETGKKVRVEVELCADAPQLIVPSRAGVEYVRLLGRSTRFRRTAEQDPETPFPAPPRVPLLGRWLTHFGERARVPGSSLLLAATDLLNRHWATGQSSLEDQHLGALLAWIDPADGVPGREGALRAEAGRDERGQLFCPPAGPATDPAFDNRLLAPAIERYDRARQA
;
A
#
# COMPACT_ATOMS: atom_id res chain seq x y z
N MET A 1 15.67 -2.92 -21.05
CA MET A 1 14.46 -2.74 -21.89
C MET A 1 14.65 -3.55 -23.16
N SER A 2 13.62 -4.24 -23.63
CA SER A 2 13.64 -4.90 -24.94
C SER A 2 13.38 -3.88 -26.05
N LEU A 3 13.75 -4.19 -27.30
CA LEU A 3 13.44 -3.35 -28.46
C LEU A 3 11.93 -3.11 -28.61
N ILE A 4 11.12 -4.14 -28.32
CA ILE A 4 9.65 -4.06 -28.32
C ILE A 4 9.16 -3.02 -27.30
N SER A 5 9.70 -3.02 -26.07
CA SER A 5 9.31 -2.04 -25.06
C SER A 5 9.71 -0.62 -25.44
N THR A 6 10.83 -0.43 -26.15
CA THR A 6 11.26 0.87 -26.63
C THR A 6 10.33 1.38 -27.74
N LEU A 7 10.00 0.53 -28.72
CA LEU A 7 9.08 0.87 -29.80
C LEU A 7 7.71 1.27 -29.24
N ALA A 8 7.14 0.46 -28.34
CA ALA A 8 5.84 0.75 -27.73
C ALA A 8 5.81 2.10 -26.97
N ARG A 9 6.91 2.51 -26.34
CA ARG A 9 7.02 3.83 -25.70
C ARG A 9 7.07 4.97 -26.72
N MET A 10 7.74 4.77 -27.86
CA MET A 10 7.77 5.76 -28.95
C MET A 10 6.38 5.90 -29.59
N GLU A 11 5.71 4.78 -29.87
CA GLU A 11 4.33 4.74 -30.34
C GLU A 11 3.38 5.41 -29.35
N ALA A 12 3.58 5.22 -28.03
CA ALA A 12 2.78 5.90 -27.04
C ALA A 12 2.93 7.43 -27.13
N VAL A 13 4.15 7.93 -27.28
CA VAL A 13 4.41 9.37 -27.46
C VAL A 13 3.74 9.89 -28.74
N GLU A 14 3.85 9.16 -29.85
CA GLU A 14 3.28 9.55 -31.14
C GLU A 14 1.75 9.55 -31.11
N SER A 15 1.13 8.51 -30.55
CA SER A 15 -0.33 8.37 -30.49
C SER A 15 -0.96 9.15 -29.34
N GLY A 16 -0.17 9.65 -28.40
CA GLY A 16 -0.64 10.30 -27.18
C GLY A 16 -1.41 9.36 -26.23
N ARG A 17 -1.22 8.04 -26.31
CA ARG A 17 -1.92 7.05 -25.47
C ARG A 17 -1.00 5.87 -25.14
N ALA A 18 -1.16 5.26 -23.97
CA ALA A 18 -0.35 4.10 -23.61
C ALA A 18 -0.58 2.93 -24.57
N GLN A 19 0.49 2.19 -24.88
CA GLN A 19 0.45 1.02 -25.75
C GLN A 19 0.39 -0.27 -24.92
N PRO A 20 -0.47 -1.24 -25.28
CA PRO A 20 -0.55 -2.50 -24.57
C PRO A 20 0.72 -3.34 -24.81
N LEU A 21 1.29 -3.87 -23.72
CA LEU A 21 2.49 -4.73 -23.73
C LEU A 21 2.16 -6.21 -23.54
N ALA A 22 0.97 -6.53 -23.05
CA ALA A 22 0.56 -7.89 -22.72
C ALA A 22 -0.89 -8.13 -23.15
N THR A 23 -1.16 -9.33 -23.66
CA THR A 23 -2.51 -9.79 -24.02
C THR A 23 -3.19 -10.57 -22.90
N VAL A 24 -2.43 -10.92 -21.86
CA VAL A 24 -2.91 -11.72 -20.72
C VAL A 24 -2.41 -11.13 -19.40
N ARG A 25 -3.11 -11.47 -18.32
CA ARG A 25 -2.73 -11.05 -16.97
C ARG A 25 -1.65 -11.97 -16.41
N HIS A 26 -0.42 -11.46 -16.28
CA HIS A 26 0.71 -12.26 -15.76
C HIS A 26 0.77 -12.38 -14.23
N ARG A 27 -0.06 -11.63 -13.50
CA ARG A 27 -0.15 -11.67 -12.03
C ARG A 27 -1.58 -11.94 -11.61
N ARG A 28 -1.79 -12.89 -10.70
CA ARG A 28 -3.10 -13.05 -10.04
C ARG A 28 -3.42 -11.78 -9.27
N VAL A 29 -4.60 -11.24 -9.56
CA VAL A 29 -5.26 -10.22 -8.75
C VAL A 29 -6.42 -10.94 -8.08
N SER A 30 -6.47 -10.89 -6.75
CA SER A 30 -7.55 -11.46 -5.96
C SER A 30 -8.87 -10.78 -6.34
N GLU A 31 -9.99 -11.46 -6.09
CA GLU A 31 -11.32 -10.87 -6.27
C GLU A 31 -11.64 -9.85 -5.18
N ARG A 32 -10.98 -9.96 -4.02
CA ARG A 32 -11.12 -9.05 -2.88
C ARG A 32 -9.75 -8.66 -2.33
N PRO A 33 -8.92 -7.95 -3.12
CA PRO A 33 -7.65 -7.46 -2.61
C PRO A 33 -7.92 -6.38 -1.57
N LEU A 34 -7.14 -6.36 -0.48
CA LEU A 34 -7.14 -5.24 0.45
C LEU A 34 -6.33 -4.11 -0.18
N VAL A 35 -6.96 -2.96 -0.43
CA VAL A 35 -6.27 -1.76 -0.89
C VAL A 35 -5.85 -0.94 0.31
N LEU A 36 -4.59 -0.48 0.34
CA LEU A 36 -4.06 0.41 1.35
C LEU A 36 -3.40 1.62 0.68
N VAL A 37 -3.97 2.80 0.87
CA VAL A 37 -3.43 4.09 0.43
C VAL A 37 -2.87 4.82 1.66
N PRO A 38 -1.59 4.62 2.00
CA PRO A 38 -1.02 5.23 3.20
C PRO A 38 -0.66 6.69 2.96
N LEU A 39 -0.66 7.50 4.03
CA LEU A 39 -0.08 8.84 4.07
C LEU A 39 0.89 8.94 5.24
N THR A 40 2.06 9.54 4.99
CA THR A 40 3.07 9.82 6.02
C THR A 40 3.15 11.31 6.29
N THR A 41 3.48 11.67 7.52
CA THR A 41 3.76 13.05 7.89
C THR A 41 5.05 13.50 7.21
N ALA A 42 5.05 14.68 6.60
CA ALA A 42 6.24 15.27 6.02
C ALA A 42 7.34 15.48 7.07
N GLY A 43 8.58 15.13 6.73
CA GLY A 43 9.75 15.35 7.59
C GLY A 43 9.96 14.33 8.72
N GLU A 44 9.01 13.44 9.00
CA GLU A 44 9.16 12.39 10.02
C GLU A 44 8.95 10.99 9.40
N ALA A 45 10.06 10.28 9.19
CA ALA A 45 10.04 8.97 8.55
C ALA A 45 9.23 7.96 9.37
N GLY A 46 8.12 7.48 8.79
CA GLY A 46 7.29 6.44 9.40
C GLY A 46 6.29 6.94 10.44
N ALA A 47 6.09 8.26 10.56
CA ALA A 47 4.98 8.81 11.32
C ALA A 47 3.70 8.77 10.46
N PRO A 48 2.71 7.91 10.78
CA PRO A 48 1.46 7.87 10.03
C PRO A 48 0.72 9.18 10.15
N LEU A 49 0.19 9.64 9.02
CA LEU A 49 -0.75 10.75 8.95
C LEU A 49 -2.18 10.24 8.75
N GLY A 50 -2.33 9.22 7.92
CA GLY A 50 -3.63 8.59 7.65
C GLY A 50 -3.49 7.43 6.69
N ALA A 51 -4.59 6.75 6.44
CA ALA A 51 -4.69 5.74 5.40
C ALA A 51 -6.14 5.59 4.95
N LEU A 52 -6.35 5.38 3.65
CA LEU A 52 -7.58 4.79 3.16
C LEU A 52 -7.35 3.28 3.03
N VAL A 53 -8.21 2.45 3.60
CA VAL A 53 -8.07 0.99 3.62
C VAL A 53 -9.41 0.30 3.40
N GLY A 54 -9.44 -0.75 2.59
CA GLY A 54 -10.66 -1.53 2.37
C GLY A 54 -10.57 -2.48 1.18
N THR A 55 -11.53 -3.39 1.10
CA THR A 55 -11.71 -4.31 -0.04
C THR A 55 -12.85 -3.87 -0.96
N ASP A 56 -13.83 -3.13 -0.44
CA ASP A 56 -14.89 -2.48 -1.22
C ASP A 56 -14.47 -1.06 -1.62
N ARG A 57 -14.67 -0.74 -2.90
CA ARG A 57 -14.37 0.58 -3.46
C ARG A 57 -15.40 1.64 -3.02
N GLU A 58 -16.63 1.23 -2.73
CA GLU A 58 -17.72 2.15 -2.34
C GLU A 58 -17.72 2.41 -0.83
N GLU A 59 -17.15 1.49 -0.03
CA GLU A 59 -17.11 1.56 1.43
C GLU A 59 -15.68 1.43 2.01
N PRO A 60 -14.71 2.27 1.59
CA PRO A 60 -13.39 2.25 2.20
C PRO A 60 -13.41 2.93 3.59
N ARG A 61 -12.60 2.42 4.53
CA ARG A 61 -12.37 3.07 5.83
C ARG A 61 -11.26 4.11 5.72
N LEU A 62 -11.57 5.34 6.10
CA LEU A 62 -10.58 6.41 6.26
C LEU A 62 -10.09 6.46 7.71
N LEU A 63 -8.80 6.23 7.90
CA LEU A 63 -8.08 6.36 9.17
C LEU A 63 -7.22 7.61 9.15
N VAL A 64 -7.20 8.37 10.23
CA VAL A 64 -6.42 9.62 10.35
C VAL A 64 -5.73 9.71 11.71
N VAL A 65 -4.58 10.39 11.74
CA VAL A 65 -3.89 10.78 12.97
C VAL A 65 -4.07 12.29 13.14
N PRO A 66 -4.99 12.74 14.02
CA PRO A 66 -5.31 14.17 14.13
C PRO A 66 -4.14 15.06 14.55
N GLN A 67 -3.22 14.51 15.36
CA GLN A 67 -1.98 15.15 15.75
C GLN A 67 -0.83 14.15 15.58
N PRO A 68 -0.12 14.16 14.44
CA PRO A 68 0.92 13.16 14.14
C PRO A 68 2.12 13.16 15.09
N ARG A 69 2.31 14.23 15.88
CA ARG A 69 3.35 14.28 16.91
C ARG A 69 2.97 13.53 18.18
N ASP A 70 1.68 13.32 18.41
CA ASP A 70 1.18 12.56 19.56
C ASP A 70 1.42 11.07 19.33
N ARG A 71 2.08 10.42 20.30
CA ARG A 71 2.43 9.00 20.20
C ARG A 71 1.23 8.09 20.44
N ASP A 72 0.32 8.48 21.32
CA ASP A 72 -0.84 7.67 21.67
C ASP A 72 -1.82 7.65 20.50
N LEU A 73 -2.04 8.80 19.83
CA LEU A 73 -2.84 8.86 18.60
C LEU A 73 -2.23 8.05 17.46
N ARG A 74 -0.90 8.02 17.35
CA ARG A 74 -0.22 7.16 16.36
C ARG A 74 -0.45 5.68 16.65
N PHE A 75 -0.44 5.25 17.90
CA PHE A 75 -0.74 3.86 18.25
C PHE A 75 -2.22 3.53 18.12
N ALA A 76 -3.12 4.47 18.42
CA ALA A 76 -4.56 4.30 18.17
C ALA A 76 -4.81 4.06 16.67
N PHE A 77 -4.22 4.87 15.79
CA PHE A 77 -4.27 4.64 14.35
C PHE A 77 -3.75 3.26 13.93
N LEU A 78 -2.64 2.80 14.52
CA LEU A 78 -2.11 1.47 14.22
C LEU A 78 -3.01 0.34 14.73
N ALA A 79 -3.72 0.56 15.84
CA ALA A 79 -4.72 -0.37 16.34
C ALA A 79 -5.93 -0.41 15.40
N ASP A 80 -6.44 0.74 14.96
CA ASP A 80 -7.52 0.83 13.97
C ASP A 80 -7.14 0.17 12.65
N LEU A 81 -5.91 0.39 12.17
CA LEU A 81 -5.40 -0.30 10.98
C LEU A 81 -5.31 -1.81 11.19
N ALA A 82 -4.98 -2.26 12.41
CA ALA A 82 -4.96 -3.69 12.74
C ALA A 82 -6.38 -4.28 12.74
N GLU A 83 -7.40 -3.52 13.11
CA GLU A 83 -8.81 -3.94 13.05
C GLU A 83 -9.29 -4.15 11.62
N GLU A 84 -8.72 -3.46 10.64
CA GLU A 84 -9.04 -3.70 9.22
C GLU A 84 -8.22 -4.85 8.62
N VAL A 85 -6.91 -4.86 8.88
CA VAL A 85 -5.99 -5.80 8.21
C VAL A 85 -6.06 -7.20 8.80
N LEU A 86 -6.19 -7.34 10.13
CA LEU A 86 -6.09 -8.66 10.76
C LEU A 86 -7.29 -9.55 10.46
N PRO A 87 -8.56 -9.09 10.55
CA PRO A 87 -9.70 -9.91 10.15
C PRO A 87 -9.66 -10.28 8.67
N TYR A 88 -9.17 -9.38 7.80
CA TYR A 88 -8.97 -9.69 6.39
C TYR A 88 -8.00 -10.87 6.21
N VAL A 89 -6.87 -10.89 6.93
CA VAL A 89 -5.90 -11.99 6.85
C VAL A 89 -6.46 -13.28 7.47
N ASP A 90 -7.14 -13.17 8.60
CA ASP A 90 -7.72 -14.30 9.34
C ASP A 90 -8.74 -15.07 8.50
N ALA A 91 -9.52 -14.36 7.67
CA ALA A 91 -10.49 -14.94 6.74
C ALA A 91 -9.89 -15.92 5.71
N PHE A 92 -8.57 -15.90 5.49
CA PHE A 92 -7.89 -16.87 4.61
C PHE A 92 -7.42 -18.13 5.34
N THR A 93 -7.56 -18.18 6.67
CA THR A 93 -7.14 -19.35 7.46
C THR A 93 -8.24 -20.40 7.60
N ASP A 94 -9.49 -20.05 7.31
CA ASP A 94 -10.66 -20.92 7.51
C ASP A 94 -10.77 -22.02 6.45
N VAL A 95 -10.31 -21.76 5.22
CA VAL A 95 -10.43 -22.70 4.09
C VAL A 95 -9.05 -23.26 3.75
N VAL A 96 -8.88 -24.55 4.02
CA VAL A 96 -7.61 -25.25 3.84
C VAL A 96 -7.74 -26.45 2.90
N GLU A 97 -6.66 -26.75 2.20
CA GLU A 97 -6.44 -27.97 1.42
C GLU A 97 -5.41 -28.84 2.14
N LEU A 98 -5.68 -30.14 2.21
CA LEU A 98 -4.72 -31.11 2.74
C LEU A 98 -3.69 -31.46 1.67
N VAL A 99 -2.41 -31.28 1.99
CA VAL A 99 -1.30 -31.58 1.09
C VAL A 99 -0.32 -32.53 1.75
N GLU A 100 0.08 -33.58 1.04
CA GLU A 100 1.13 -34.48 1.50
C GLU A 100 2.50 -33.80 1.45
N ARG A 101 3.19 -33.74 2.59
CA ARG A 101 4.57 -33.27 2.69
C ARG A 101 5.45 -34.36 3.29
N ASN A 102 6.67 -34.49 2.77
CA ASN A 102 7.69 -35.32 3.39
C ASN A 102 8.36 -34.52 4.51
N GLU A 103 8.18 -34.94 5.75
CA GLU A 103 8.90 -34.40 6.90
C GLU A 103 9.85 -35.44 7.47
N THR A 104 10.94 -34.97 8.09
CA THR A 104 11.88 -35.85 8.77
C THR A 104 11.39 -36.08 10.18
N ASP A 105 11.06 -37.32 10.50
CA ASP A 105 10.66 -37.73 11.84
C ASP A 105 11.81 -37.49 12.83
N ALA A 106 11.53 -36.75 13.90
CA ALA A 106 12.55 -36.30 14.84
C ALA A 106 13.14 -37.44 15.69
N GLU A 107 12.41 -38.54 15.88
CA GLU A 107 12.86 -39.68 16.69
C GLU A 107 13.60 -40.72 15.86
N THR A 108 13.15 -40.95 14.63
CA THR A 108 13.66 -42.04 13.77
C THR A 108 14.57 -41.56 12.63
N GLY A 109 14.60 -40.25 12.34
CA GLY A 109 15.38 -39.64 11.27
C GLY A 109 14.94 -40.02 9.85
N LYS A 110 13.83 -40.75 9.70
CA LYS A 110 13.30 -41.18 8.41
C LYS A 110 12.35 -40.13 7.83
N LYS A 111 12.26 -40.07 6.50
CA LYS A 111 11.24 -39.26 5.82
C LYS A 111 9.90 -39.96 5.93
N VAL A 112 8.94 -39.32 6.55
CA VAL A 112 7.56 -39.78 6.68
C VAL A 112 6.66 -38.82 5.91
N ARG A 113 5.61 -39.35 5.28
CA ARG A 113 4.57 -38.53 4.66
C ARG A 113 3.62 -38.08 5.75
N VAL A 114 3.44 -36.76 5.84
CA VAL A 114 2.52 -36.11 6.76
C VAL A 114 1.55 -35.27 5.95
N GLU A 115 0.27 -35.34 6.26
CA GLU A 115 -0.72 -34.42 5.71
C GLU A 115 -0.62 -33.10 6.48
N VAL A 116 -0.42 -32.00 5.74
CA VAL A 116 -0.41 -30.65 6.29
C VAL A 116 -1.52 -29.83 5.66
N GLU A 117 -2.18 -29.01 6.48
CA GLU A 117 -3.17 -28.04 6.02
C GLU A 117 -2.46 -26.83 5.38
N LEU A 118 -2.84 -26.50 4.16
CA LEU A 118 -2.42 -25.28 3.47
C LEU A 118 -3.64 -24.42 3.18
N CYS A 119 -3.55 -23.11 3.44
CA CYS A 119 -4.63 -22.18 3.08
C CYS A 119 -4.90 -22.25 1.56
N ALA A 120 -6.17 -22.42 1.18
CA ALA A 120 -6.61 -22.59 -0.20
C ALA A 120 -6.45 -21.31 -1.04
N ASP A 121 -6.45 -20.15 -0.38
CA ASP A 121 -6.17 -18.85 -0.99
C ASP A 121 -5.25 -18.03 -0.06
N ALA A 122 -4.76 -16.89 -0.54
CA ALA A 122 -3.84 -16.03 0.20
C ALA A 122 -4.29 -14.56 0.19
N PRO A 123 -4.05 -13.84 1.30
CA PRO A 123 -4.35 -12.41 1.36
C PRO A 123 -3.49 -11.63 0.38
N GLN A 124 -4.11 -10.65 -0.29
CA GLN A 124 -3.42 -9.77 -1.24
C GLN A 124 -3.60 -8.31 -0.84
N LEU A 125 -2.49 -7.63 -0.56
CA LEU A 125 -2.42 -6.21 -0.27
C LEU A 125 -1.98 -5.44 -1.53
N ILE A 126 -2.75 -4.43 -1.93
CA ILE A 126 -2.42 -3.53 -3.03
C ILE A 126 -2.16 -2.13 -2.48
N VAL A 127 -1.03 -1.55 -2.87
CA VAL A 127 -0.68 -0.16 -2.58
C VAL A 127 -0.55 0.63 -3.89
N PRO A 128 -0.70 1.96 -3.90
CA PRO A 128 -0.69 2.74 -5.14
C PRO A 128 0.63 2.64 -5.92
N SER A 129 1.76 2.79 -5.22
CA SER A 129 3.09 2.86 -5.83
C SER A 129 4.13 2.10 -5.01
N ARG A 130 5.36 1.98 -5.54
CA ARG A 130 6.48 1.36 -4.81
C ARG A 130 6.79 2.04 -3.49
N ALA A 131 6.54 3.34 -3.39
CA ALA A 131 6.72 4.06 -2.13
C ALA A 131 5.75 3.53 -1.05
N GLY A 132 4.54 3.12 -1.43
CA GLY A 132 3.60 2.42 -0.54
C GLY A 132 4.15 1.09 -0.03
N VAL A 133 4.86 0.32 -0.87
CA VAL A 133 5.50 -0.95 -0.47
C VAL A 133 6.58 -0.69 0.58
N GLU A 134 7.43 0.33 0.37
CA GLU A 134 8.45 0.71 1.35
C GLU A 134 7.85 1.25 2.65
N TYR A 135 6.72 1.95 2.58
CA TYR A 135 5.99 2.40 3.75
C TYR A 135 5.43 1.23 4.58
N VAL A 136 4.81 0.24 3.93
CA VAL A 136 4.34 -1.00 4.59
C VAL A 136 5.50 -1.71 5.29
N ARG A 137 6.66 -1.81 4.62
CA ARG A 137 7.89 -2.39 5.21
C ARG A 137 8.36 -1.60 6.43
N LEU A 138 8.31 -0.28 6.36
CA LEU A 138 8.69 0.60 7.47
C LEU A 138 7.76 0.42 8.67
N LEU A 139 6.44 0.38 8.46
CA LEU A 139 5.45 0.10 9.51
C LEU A 139 5.66 -1.27 10.14
N GLY A 140 5.89 -2.31 9.32
CA GLY A 140 6.19 -3.65 9.82
C GLY A 140 7.41 -3.66 10.74
N ARG A 141 8.49 -2.97 10.36
CA ARG A 141 9.70 -2.83 11.20
C ARG A 141 9.45 -2.08 12.49
N SER A 142 8.65 -1.01 12.49
CA SER A 142 8.46 -0.16 13.66
C SER A 142 7.51 -0.74 14.72
N THR A 143 6.71 -1.74 14.35
CA THR A 143 5.62 -2.28 15.18
C THR A 143 5.79 -3.73 15.63
N ARG A 144 6.44 -4.62 14.84
CA ARG A 144 6.45 -6.08 15.08
C ARG A 144 6.98 -6.58 16.42
N PHE A 145 7.82 -5.79 17.10
CA PHE A 145 8.48 -6.14 18.36
C PHE A 145 8.12 -5.21 19.52
N ARG A 146 7.02 -4.46 19.39
CA ARG A 146 6.52 -3.64 20.50
C ARG A 146 5.98 -4.54 21.61
N ARG A 147 6.26 -4.19 22.86
CA ARG A 147 5.72 -4.87 24.04
C ARG A 147 4.32 -4.36 24.34
N THR A 148 3.44 -5.25 24.74
CA THR A 148 2.09 -4.94 25.20
C THR A 148 2.05 -4.91 26.72
N ALA A 149 1.01 -4.31 27.30
CA ALA A 149 0.84 -4.30 28.76
C ALA A 149 0.68 -5.72 29.34
N GLU A 150 0.09 -6.64 28.57
CA GLU A 150 -0.06 -8.05 28.95
C GLU A 150 1.29 -8.80 29.05
N GLN A 151 2.26 -8.42 28.21
CA GLN A 151 3.58 -9.05 28.17
C GLN A 151 4.54 -8.46 29.21
N ASP A 152 4.43 -7.17 29.47
CA ASP A 152 5.31 -6.42 30.35
C ASP A 152 4.54 -5.25 30.97
N PRO A 153 3.86 -5.47 32.12
CA PRO A 153 3.04 -4.46 32.77
C PRO A 153 3.82 -3.20 33.19
N GLU A 154 5.12 -3.34 33.43
CA GLU A 154 6.01 -2.25 33.86
C GLU A 154 6.56 -1.44 32.67
N THR A 155 6.21 -1.79 31.43
CA THR A 155 6.69 -1.06 30.26
C THR A 155 6.09 0.36 30.24
N PRO A 156 6.90 1.43 30.12
CA PRO A 156 6.39 2.80 30.29
C PRO A 156 5.37 3.23 29.22
N PHE A 157 5.34 2.56 28.07
CA PHE A 157 4.49 2.90 26.93
C PHE A 157 4.09 1.64 26.15
N PRO A 158 3.17 0.81 26.68
CA PRO A 158 2.77 -0.43 26.05
C PRO A 158 2.05 -0.14 24.74
N ALA A 159 2.35 -0.93 23.71
CA ALA A 159 1.56 -0.89 22.48
C ALA A 159 0.23 -1.64 22.68
N PRO A 160 -0.85 -1.23 21.97
CA PRO A 160 -2.08 -2.00 21.94
C PRO A 160 -1.85 -3.46 21.47
N PRO A 161 -2.56 -4.46 22.01
CA PRO A 161 -2.26 -5.88 21.79
C PRO A 161 -2.18 -6.33 20.32
N ARG A 162 -2.99 -5.73 19.45
CA ARG A 162 -3.06 -6.08 18.01
C ARG A 162 -1.91 -5.49 17.19
N VAL A 163 -1.26 -4.42 17.65
CA VAL A 163 -0.24 -3.69 16.90
C VAL A 163 1.01 -4.53 16.59
N PRO A 164 1.58 -5.30 17.55
CA PRO A 164 2.69 -6.20 17.23
C PRO A 164 2.34 -7.28 16.21
N LEU A 165 1.12 -7.83 16.26
CA LEU A 165 0.66 -8.83 15.30
C LEU A 165 0.51 -8.23 13.89
N LEU A 166 -0.11 -7.05 13.78
CA LEU A 166 -0.12 -6.27 12.53
C LEU A 166 1.31 -6.09 11.99
N GLY A 167 2.25 -5.68 12.85
CA GLY A 167 3.64 -5.48 12.46
C GLY A 167 4.32 -6.72 11.89
N ARG A 168 4.02 -7.91 12.44
CA ARG A 168 4.52 -9.18 11.90
C ARG A 168 3.95 -9.47 10.52
N TRP A 169 2.66 -9.25 10.30
CA TRP A 169 2.02 -9.41 8.99
C TRP A 169 2.54 -8.41 7.95
N LEU A 170 2.62 -7.13 8.29
CA LEU A 170 3.20 -6.11 7.39
C LEU A 170 4.66 -6.41 7.07
N THR A 171 5.42 -6.95 8.04
CA THR A 171 6.77 -7.46 7.78
C THR A 171 6.73 -8.62 6.77
N HIS A 172 5.85 -9.61 6.96
CA HIS A 172 5.70 -10.73 6.03
C HIS A 172 5.37 -10.25 4.60
N PHE A 173 4.35 -9.39 4.44
CA PHE A 173 4.00 -8.79 3.14
C PHE A 173 5.19 -8.06 2.52
N GLY A 174 5.88 -7.23 3.31
CA GLY A 174 7.05 -6.47 2.88
C GLY A 174 8.24 -7.32 2.46
N GLU A 175 8.45 -8.48 3.10
CA GLU A 175 9.46 -9.46 2.69
C GLU A 175 9.07 -10.16 1.40
N ARG A 176 7.79 -10.56 1.29
CA ARG A 176 7.25 -11.28 0.14
C ARG A 176 7.21 -10.44 -1.12
N ALA A 177 7.01 -9.12 -1.01
CA ALA A 177 7.11 -8.19 -2.13
C ALA A 177 8.47 -8.25 -2.87
N ARG A 178 9.54 -8.70 -2.20
CA ARG A 178 10.88 -8.85 -2.81
C ARG A 178 11.09 -10.20 -3.50
N VAL A 179 10.20 -11.16 -3.28
CA VAL A 179 10.31 -12.49 -3.87
C VAL A 179 9.72 -12.46 -5.28
N PRO A 180 10.50 -12.79 -6.32
CA PRO A 180 9.97 -12.88 -7.69
C PRO A 180 8.76 -13.81 -7.76
N GLY A 181 7.71 -13.40 -8.47
CA GLY A 181 6.48 -14.18 -8.59
C GLY A 181 5.52 -14.08 -7.40
N SER A 182 5.91 -13.52 -6.25
CA SER A 182 4.99 -13.30 -5.13
C SER A 182 3.94 -12.23 -5.45
N SER A 183 2.68 -12.51 -5.14
CA SER A 183 1.53 -11.62 -5.36
C SER A 183 0.86 -11.16 -4.05
N LEU A 184 1.54 -11.27 -2.90
CA LEU A 184 0.96 -10.92 -1.60
C LEU A 184 0.94 -9.41 -1.33
N LEU A 185 1.93 -8.67 -1.81
CA LEU A 185 1.98 -7.21 -1.74
C LEU A 185 2.43 -6.65 -3.09
N LEU A 186 1.57 -5.87 -3.73
CA LEU A 186 1.75 -5.38 -5.09
C LEU A 186 1.54 -3.86 -5.16
N ALA A 187 2.40 -3.17 -5.90
CA ALA A 187 2.17 -1.78 -6.27
C ALA A 187 1.29 -1.73 -7.53
N ALA A 188 0.24 -0.90 -7.53
CA ALA A 188 -0.65 -0.73 -8.68
C ALA A 188 0.13 -0.20 -9.90
N THR A 189 1.05 0.75 -9.70
CA THR A 189 1.93 1.24 -10.77
C THR A 189 2.77 0.11 -11.39
N ASP A 190 3.29 -0.82 -10.59
CA ASP A 190 4.05 -1.96 -11.12
C ASP A 190 3.18 -2.98 -11.87
N LEU A 191 1.93 -3.17 -11.44
CA LEU A 191 0.97 -4.02 -12.16
C LEU A 191 0.60 -3.41 -13.51
N LEU A 192 0.31 -2.11 -13.54
CA LEU A 192 -0.08 -1.38 -14.75
C LEU A 192 1.08 -1.30 -15.75
N ASN A 193 2.30 -0.96 -15.31
CA ASN A 193 3.48 -0.87 -16.18
C ASN A 193 3.96 -2.22 -16.73
N ARG A 194 3.44 -3.35 -16.24
CA ARG A 194 3.63 -4.65 -16.89
C ARG A 194 2.73 -4.85 -18.11
N HIS A 195 1.62 -4.12 -18.18
CA HIS A 195 0.61 -4.25 -19.24
C HIS A 195 0.61 -3.07 -20.20
N TRP A 196 1.16 -1.94 -19.80
CA TRP A 196 1.11 -0.70 -20.57
C TRP A 196 2.49 -0.04 -20.66
N ALA A 197 2.84 0.40 -21.85
CA ALA A 197 3.96 1.31 -22.10
C ALA A 197 3.43 2.74 -22.23
N THR A 198 3.96 3.67 -21.43
CA THR A 198 3.67 5.10 -21.54
C THR A 198 4.80 5.84 -22.24
N GLY A 199 4.55 7.09 -22.64
CA GLY A 199 5.61 8.01 -23.07
C GLY A 199 6.48 8.54 -21.93
N GLN A 200 6.18 8.19 -20.67
CA GLN A 200 6.85 8.72 -19.48
C GLN A 200 8.11 7.93 -19.14
N SER A 201 8.96 8.50 -18.29
CA SER A 201 9.99 7.76 -17.59
C SER A 201 9.40 6.84 -16.52
N SER A 202 10.17 5.83 -16.11
CA SER A 202 9.77 4.92 -15.03
C SER A 202 9.59 5.60 -13.66
N LEU A 203 10.16 6.80 -13.49
CA LEU A 203 9.98 7.61 -12.29
C LEU A 203 8.63 8.33 -12.32
N GLU A 204 8.28 8.98 -13.43
CA GLU A 204 6.98 9.62 -13.64
C GLU A 204 5.84 8.61 -13.56
N ASP A 205 6.04 7.38 -14.07
CA ASP A 205 5.06 6.30 -13.94
C ASP A 205 4.78 5.86 -12.48
N GLN A 206 5.55 6.33 -11.48
CA GLN A 206 5.21 6.12 -10.07
C GLN A 206 4.09 7.06 -9.59
N HIS A 207 3.78 8.13 -10.33
CA HIS A 207 2.60 8.95 -10.06
C HIS A 207 1.36 8.28 -10.65
N LEU A 208 0.59 7.58 -9.81
CA LEU A 208 -0.52 6.74 -10.25
C LEU A 208 -1.55 7.50 -11.11
N GLY A 209 -1.89 8.74 -10.74
CA GLY A 209 -2.82 9.56 -11.54
C GLY A 209 -2.27 9.91 -12.93
N ALA A 210 -0.96 10.10 -13.06
CA ALA A 210 -0.32 10.40 -14.33
C ALA A 210 -0.28 9.16 -15.23
N LEU A 211 0.08 8.01 -14.63
CA LEU A 211 0.04 6.72 -15.31
C LEU A 211 -1.37 6.39 -15.83
N LEU A 212 -2.41 6.60 -15.01
CA LEU A 212 -3.79 6.39 -15.42
C LEU A 212 -4.20 7.34 -16.55
N ALA A 213 -3.75 8.59 -16.55
CA ALA A 213 -4.03 9.53 -17.63
C ALA A 213 -3.40 9.12 -18.97
N TRP A 214 -2.34 8.31 -18.97
CA TRP A 214 -1.80 7.70 -20.19
C TRP A 214 -2.60 6.47 -20.64
N ILE A 215 -3.05 5.65 -19.70
CA ILE A 215 -3.78 4.39 -19.98
C ILE A 215 -5.20 4.67 -20.45
N ASP A 216 -5.87 5.57 -19.74
CA ASP A 216 -7.25 5.96 -20.00
C ASP A 216 -7.39 7.51 -20.01
N PRO A 217 -6.81 8.18 -21.02
CA PRO A 217 -6.98 9.62 -21.17
C PRO A 217 -8.43 9.99 -21.43
N ALA A 218 -8.81 11.18 -20.95
CA ALA A 218 -10.07 11.81 -21.33
C ALA A 218 -10.14 12.05 -22.85
N ASP A 219 -11.36 12.04 -23.40
CA ASP A 219 -11.60 12.18 -24.84
C ASP A 219 -10.93 13.43 -25.41
N GLY A 220 -10.10 13.23 -26.45
CA GLY A 220 -9.39 14.31 -27.14
C GLY A 220 -8.21 14.92 -26.38
N VAL A 221 -7.89 14.44 -25.17
CA VAL A 221 -6.74 14.91 -24.38
C VAL A 221 -5.58 13.92 -24.54
N PRO A 222 -4.42 14.33 -25.08
CA PRO A 222 -3.24 13.48 -25.11
C PRO A 222 -2.81 13.08 -23.69
N GLY A 223 -2.37 11.83 -23.51
CA GLY A 223 -1.95 11.28 -22.22
C GLY A 223 -0.88 12.11 -21.52
N ARG A 224 0.03 12.74 -22.28
CA ARG A 224 1.03 13.68 -21.74
C ARG A 224 0.40 14.90 -21.07
N GLU A 225 -0.65 15.48 -21.66
CA GLU A 225 -1.35 16.64 -21.08
C GLU A 225 -2.17 16.23 -19.87
N GLY A 226 -2.84 15.08 -19.95
CA GLY A 226 -3.55 14.49 -18.81
C GLY A 226 -2.62 14.20 -17.63
N ALA A 227 -1.44 13.63 -17.91
CA ALA A 227 -0.40 13.37 -16.91
C ALA A 227 0.10 14.66 -16.25
N LEU A 228 0.46 15.67 -17.05
CA LEU A 228 0.88 16.98 -16.52
C LEU A 228 -0.22 17.62 -15.66
N ARG A 229 -1.48 17.52 -16.07
CA ARG A 229 -2.62 18.00 -15.28
C ARG A 229 -2.77 17.23 -13.98
N ALA A 230 -2.57 15.92 -13.97
CA ALA A 230 -2.63 15.11 -12.75
C ALA A 230 -1.50 15.47 -11.78
N GLU A 231 -0.29 15.72 -12.27
CA GLU A 231 0.88 16.02 -11.43
C GLU A 231 0.88 17.45 -10.88
N ALA A 232 0.50 18.42 -11.71
CA ALA A 232 0.73 19.84 -11.43
C ALA A 232 -0.52 20.71 -11.49
N GLY A 233 -1.65 20.18 -11.98
CA GLY A 233 -2.90 20.94 -12.08
C GLY A 233 -3.41 21.31 -10.69
N ARG A 234 -3.67 22.60 -10.47
CA ARG A 234 -4.12 23.15 -9.18
C ARG A 234 -5.39 23.98 -9.30
N ASP A 235 -6.17 23.98 -8.23
CA ASP A 235 -7.32 24.87 -8.07
C ASP A 235 -6.89 26.32 -7.73
N GLU A 236 -7.88 27.21 -7.61
CA GLU A 236 -7.68 28.62 -7.27
C GLU A 236 -7.03 28.84 -5.88
N ARG A 237 -7.11 27.83 -5.00
CA ARG A 237 -6.51 27.84 -3.66
C ARG A 237 -5.09 27.26 -3.65
N GLY A 238 -4.61 26.83 -4.81
CA GLY A 238 -3.30 26.23 -5.02
C GLY A 238 -3.22 24.77 -4.57
N GLN A 239 -4.34 24.05 -4.45
CA GLN A 239 -4.38 22.62 -4.13
C GLN A 239 -4.40 21.78 -5.40
N LEU A 240 -3.72 20.63 -5.38
CA LEU A 240 -3.70 19.72 -6.53
C LEU A 240 -5.10 19.17 -6.84
N PHE A 241 -5.46 19.10 -8.12
CA PHE A 241 -6.68 18.43 -8.57
C PHE A 241 -6.63 16.92 -8.34
N CYS A 242 -5.43 16.33 -8.47
CA CYS A 242 -5.18 14.92 -8.21
C CYS A 242 -4.08 14.82 -7.14
N PRO A 243 -4.45 14.79 -5.85
CA PRO A 243 -3.48 14.57 -4.79
C PRO A 243 -2.73 13.24 -5.00
N PRO A 244 -1.42 13.18 -4.71
CA PRO A 244 -0.68 11.94 -4.84
C PRO A 244 -1.31 10.85 -3.96
N ALA A 245 -1.39 9.63 -4.49
CA ALA A 245 -1.90 8.46 -3.76
C ALA A 245 -0.87 7.92 -2.74
N GLY A 246 -0.20 8.83 -2.02
CA GLY A 246 0.75 8.55 -0.96
C GLY A 246 2.07 7.89 -1.38
N PRO A 247 2.94 7.59 -0.40
CA PRO A 247 2.84 8.00 1.01
C PRO A 247 3.06 9.50 1.24
N ALA A 248 3.79 10.17 0.33
CA ALA A 248 4.07 11.59 0.45
C ALA A 248 2.81 12.43 0.14
N THR A 249 2.71 13.57 0.81
CA THR A 249 1.69 14.59 0.61
C THR A 249 2.24 15.78 -0.19
N ASP A 250 1.33 16.62 -0.70
CA ASP A 250 1.70 17.87 -1.38
C ASP A 250 2.07 18.96 -0.34
N PRO A 251 3.17 19.71 -0.53
CA PRO A 251 3.53 20.78 0.40
C PRO A 251 2.49 21.88 0.56
N ALA A 252 1.67 22.17 -0.46
CA ALA A 252 0.60 23.17 -0.32
C ALA A 252 -0.56 22.61 0.53
N PHE A 253 -0.85 21.32 0.43
CA PHE A 253 -1.78 20.64 1.35
C PHE A 253 -1.26 20.70 2.79
N ASP A 254 0.00 20.32 3.01
CA ASP A 254 0.60 20.27 4.34
C ASP A 254 0.54 21.64 5.04
N ASN A 255 0.97 22.70 4.34
CA ASN A 255 1.10 24.03 4.92
C ASN A 255 -0.23 24.79 5.02
N ARG A 256 -1.13 24.64 4.04
CA ARG A 256 -2.34 25.48 3.95
C ARG A 256 -3.59 24.82 4.50
N LEU A 257 -3.66 23.49 4.53
CA LEU A 257 -4.84 22.75 4.97
C LEU A 257 -4.55 21.92 6.23
N LEU A 258 -3.50 21.10 6.21
CA LEU A 258 -3.21 20.17 7.29
C LEU A 258 -2.72 20.90 8.56
N ALA A 259 -1.72 21.77 8.47
CA ALA A 259 -1.20 22.49 9.64
C ALA A 259 -2.30 23.30 10.37
N PRO A 260 -3.16 24.09 9.69
CA PRO A 260 -4.29 24.75 10.35
C PRO A 260 -5.33 23.78 10.94
N ALA A 261 -5.50 22.58 10.37
CA ALA A 261 -6.40 21.58 10.91
C ALA A 261 -5.87 20.98 12.22
N ILE A 262 -4.57 20.70 12.28
CA ILE A 262 -3.87 20.25 13.49
C ILE A 262 -3.99 21.32 14.59
N GLU A 263 -3.75 22.60 14.28
CA GLU A 263 -3.91 23.67 15.27
C GLU A 263 -5.35 23.79 15.82
N ARG A 264 -6.36 23.59 14.96
CA ARG A 264 -7.76 23.57 15.41
C ARG A 264 -8.03 22.39 16.34
N TYR A 265 -7.49 21.22 16.04
CA TYR A 265 -7.59 20.04 16.89
C TYR A 265 -6.92 20.28 18.26
N ASP A 266 -5.72 20.84 18.27
CA ASP A 266 -4.98 21.15 19.51
C ASP A 266 -5.76 22.16 20.38
N ARG A 267 -6.30 23.23 19.77
CA ARG A 267 -7.15 24.20 20.49
C ARG A 267 -8.40 23.55 21.07
N ALA A 268 -9.05 22.65 20.34
CA ALA A 268 -10.25 21.97 20.80
C ALA A 268 -10.00 21.00 21.97
N ARG A 269 -8.79 20.44 22.09
CA ARG A 269 -8.41 19.58 23.23
C ARG A 269 -8.06 20.33 24.51
N GLN A 270 -7.72 21.62 24.39
CA GLN A 270 -7.34 22.47 25.52
C GLN A 270 -8.53 23.22 26.12
N ALA A 271 -9.64 23.32 25.38
CA ALA A 271 -10.90 23.92 25.82
C ALA A 271 -11.74 22.92 26.62
#